data_AF-A0A443I5P9-F1
#
_entry.id   AF-A0A443I5P9-F1
#
_cell.length_a   1.000
_cell.length_b   1.000
_cell.length_c   1.000
_cell.angle_alpha   90.00
_cell.angle_beta   90.00
_cell.angle_gamma   90.00
#
_symmetry.space_group_name_H-M   'P 1'
#
loop_
_entity.id
_entity.type
_entity.pdbx_description
1 polymer ?
#
loop_
_entity_poly.entity_id
_entity_poly.type
_entity_poly.pdbx_seq_one_letter_code
_entity_poly.pdbx_strand_id
1 'polypeptide(L)'
;MSYSPIHREVPEGWTTDPFYASFPIKGRWAKIAKRCGLVNPVGLMHDSPESGETMGLISAGGRYFFTDDMTWSIFEIIKPKTLDEILKMMFDGKERLIKTKRLEEVMTKEDLEEEKKEKEARLASLEQAMKDNRIPGLGGNRLGGNVSPC
;
A
#
# COMPACT_ATOMS: atom_id res chain seq x y z
N MET A 1 23.53 -6.56 27.84
CA MET A 1 22.37 -5.90 28.46
C MET A 1 21.12 -6.47 27.81
N SER A 2 20.48 -7.44 28.45
CA SER A 2 19.23 -8.03 27.97
C SER A 2 18.07 -7.12 28.39
N TYR A 3 17.49 -6.42 27.43
CA TYR A 3 16.19 -5.78 27.64
C TYR A 3 15.14 -6.88 27.76
N SER A 4 14.71 -7.19 28.98
CA SER A 4 13.44 -7.88 29.16
C SER A 4 12.35 -6.98 28.60
N PRO A 5 11.51 -7.43 27.66
CA PRO A 5 10.36 -6.65 27.26
C PRO A 5 9.47 -6.60 28.49
N ILE A 6 9.23 -5.39 28.99
CA ILE A 6 8.10 -5.15 29.89
C ILE A 6 6.91 -5.75 29.13
N HIS A 7 6.31 -6.82 29.68
CA HIS A 7 5.05 -7.35 29.20
C HIS A 7 4.01 -6.25 29.39
N ARG A 8 3.95 -5.33 28.44
CA ARG A 8 2.83 -4.41 28.32
C ARG A 8 1.63 -5.28 27.98
N GLU A 9 0.60 -5.16 28.79
CA GLU A 9 -0.67 -5.79 28.50
C GLU A 9 -1.13 -5.35 27.09
N VAL A 10 -1.84 -6.24 26.41
CA VAL A 10 -2.36 -6.01 25.07
C VAL A 10 -3.86 -5.73 25.21
N PRO A 11 -4.39 -4.62 24.65
CA PRO A 11 -5.83 -4.36 24.67
C PRO A 11 -6.63 -5.50 24.07
N GLU A 12 -7.85 -5.72 24.58
CA GLU A 12 -8.75 -6.73 24.05
C GLU A 12 -9.00 -6.47 22.55
N GLY A 13 -8.95 -7.54 21.75
CA GLY A 13 -9.07 -7.45 20.29
C GLY A 13 -7.78 -7.11 19.55
N TRP A 14 -6.67 -6.81 20.24
CA TRP A 14 -5.37 -6.50 19.64
C TRP A 14 -4.35 -7.62 19.83
N THR A 15 -3.28 -7.60 19.05
CA THR A 15 -2.14 -8.52 19.13
C THR A 15 -0.80 -7.80 18.92
N THR A 16 0.24 -8.29 19.59
CA THR A 16 1.65 -7.89 19.40
C THR A 16 2.47 -8.96 18.70
N ASP A 17 1.82 -10.04 18.23
CA ASP A 17 2.50 -11.09 17.50
C ASP A 17 3.25 -10.47 16.30
N PRO A 18 4.56 -10.73 16.15
CA PRO A 18 5.38 -10.07 15.14
C PRO A 18 4.91 -10.28 13.69
N PHE A 19 4.24 -11.40 13.41
CA PHE A 19 3.69 -11.66 12.09
C PHE A 19 2.64 -10.61 11.73
N TYR A 20 1.68 -10.36 12.64
CA TYR A 20 0.61 -9.38 12.44
C TYR A 20 1.09 -7.94 12.66
N ALA A 21 1.83 -7.68 13.75
CA ALA A 21 2.30 -6.34 14.06
C ALA A 21 3.20 -5.74 12.97
N SER A 22 3.91 -6.58 12.20
CA SER A 22 4.74 -6.11 11.08
C SER A 22 4.00 -5.90 9.76
N PHE A 23 2.72 -6.30 9.68
CA PHE A 23 1.90 -6.14 8.47
C PHE A 23 1.78 -4.67 8.02
N PRO A 24 1.51 -3.69 8.90
CA PRO A 24 1.31 -2.29 8.52
C PRO A 24 2.58 -1.53 8.10
N ILE A 25 3.71 -2.23 7.99
CA ILE A 25 5.00 -1.65 7.58
C ILE A 25 5.69 -2.45 6.47
N LYS A 26 5.02 -3.45 5.87
CA LYS A 26 5.57 -4.33 4.84
C LYS A 26 4.77 -4.27 3.54
N GLY A 27 5.36 -4.73 2.43
CA GLY A 27 4.68 -4.84 1.14
C GLY A 27 4.09 -3.50 0.68
N ARG A 28 2.80 -3.48 0.35
CA ARG A 28 2.08 -2.26 -0.07
C ARG A 28 2.11 -1.17 1.00
N TRP A 29 2.03 -1.54 2.28
CA TRP A 29 2.08 -0.58 3.39
C TRP A 29 3.40 0.19 3.44
N ALA A 30 4.53 -0.42 3.09
CA ALA A 30 5.81 0.28 3.05
C ALA A 30 5.81 1.44 2.03
N LYS A 31 5.13 1.25 0.90
CA LYS A 31 4.97 2.27 -0.15
C LYS A 31 4.08 3.43 0.34
N ILE A 32 2.95 3.10 0.96
CA ILE A 32 2.02 4.10 1.53
C ILE A 32 2.68 4.89 2.66
N ALA A 33 3.33 4.21 3.60
CA ALA A 33 4.07 4.85 4.69
C ALA A 33 5.11 5.85 4.16
N LYS A 34 5.85 5.48 3.11
CA LYS A 34 6.80 6.38 2.45
C LYS A 34 6.09 7.61 1.83
N ARG A 35 4.97 7.42 1.13
CA ARG A 35 4.16 8.51 0.55
C ARG A 35 3.57 9.45 1.59
N CYS A 36 3.26 8.94 2.78
CA CYS A 36 2.85 9.74 3.93
C CYS A 36 4.04 10.40 4.67
N GLY A 37 5.27 10.25 4.16
CA GLY A 37 6.47 10.85 4.75
C GLY A 37 6.97 10.16 6.02
N LEU A 38 6.51 8.93 6.30
CA LEU A 38 7.03 8.15 7.43
C LEU A 38 8.40 7.55 7.09
N VAL A 39 9.35 7.78 7.98
CA VAL A 39 10.72 7.24 7.88
C VAL A 39 10.91 6.17 8.94
N ASN A 40 11.32 4.98 8.52
CA ASN A 40 11.56 3.81 9.38
C ASN A 40 10.40 3.51 10.35
N PRO A 41 9.17 3.29 9.85
CA PRO A 41 8.05 2.94 10.70
C PRO A 41 8.27 1.58 11.36
N VAL A 42 7.88 1.47 12.63
CA VAL A 42 7.91 0.25 13.43
C VAL A 42 6.48 -0.12 13.81
N GLY A 43 6.09 -1.34 13.44
CA GLY A 43 4.81 -1.91 13.85
C GLY A 43 4.81 -2.26 15.32
N LEU A 44 3.82 -1.76 16.06
CA LEU A 44 3.67 -2.03 17.49
C LEU A 44 2.63 -3.10 17.73
N MET A 45 1.45 -2.94 17.12
CA MET A 45 0.29 -3.79 17.35
C MET A 45 -0.58 -3.84 16.11
N HIS A 46 -1.41 -4.87 16.03
CA HIS A 46 -2.44 -5.02 15.01
C HIS A 46 -3.71 -5.56 15.66
N ASP A 47 -4.87 -5.31 15.07
CA ASP A 47 -6.06 -6.06 15.43
C ASP A 47 -5.84 -7.57 15.26
N SER A 48 -6.37 -8.32 16.21
CA SER A 48 -6.39 -9.78 16.16
C SER A 48 -7.31 -10.24 15.03
N PRO A 49 -7.01 -11.35 14.34
CA PRO A 49 -7.88 -11.87 13.28
C PRO A 49 -9.32 -12.15 13.75
N GLU A 50 -9.50 -12.39 15.05
CA GLU A 50 -10.79 -12.70 15.67
C GLU A 50 -11.67 -11.47 15.87
N SER A 51 -11.11 -10.26 15.95
CA SER A 51 -11.90 -9.04 16.12
C SER A 51 -12.66 -8.66 14.85
N GLY A 52 -12.19 -9.11 13.68
CA GLY A 52 -12.73 -8.70 12.38
C GLY A 52 -12.41 -7.25 12.01
N GLU A 53 -11.68 -6.54 12.87
CA GLU A 53 -11.19 -5.20 12.65
C GLU A 53 -9.88 -5.25 11.85
N THR A 54 -9.51 -4.12 11.25
CA THR A 54 -8.42 -4.04 10.25
C THR A 54 -7.48 -2.88 10.53
N MET A 55 -7.30 -2.58 11.82
CA MET A 55 -6.48 -1.49 12.28
C MET A 55 -5.11 -1.97 12.74
N GLY A 56 -4.11 -1.11 12.55
CA GLY A 56 -2.77 -1.30 13.07
C GLY A 56 -2.30 -0.08 13.86
N LEU A 57 -1.39 -0.28 14.81
CA LEU A 57 -0.72 0.78 15.54
C LEU A 57 0.77 0.73 15.21
N ILE A 58 1.28 1.83 14.67
CA ILE A 58 2.70 1.96 14.29
C ILE A 58 3.33 3.18 14.96
N SER A 59 4.66 3.20 15.02
CA SER A 59 5.44 4.35 15.45
C SER A 59 6.47 4.75 14.40
N ALA A 60 6.69 6.06 14.25
CA ALA A 60 7.73 6.59 13.37
C ALA A 60 8.18 7.97 13.88
N GLY A 61 9.49 8.21 13.96
CA GLY A 61 10.04 9.51 14.37
C GLY A 61 9.53 10.01 15.73
N GLY A 62 9.28 9.11 16.68
CA GLY A 62 8.78 9.45 18.02
C GLY A 62 7.27 9.78 18.08
N ARG A 63 6.52 9.52 17.01
CA ARG A 63 5.06 9.70 16.93
C ARG A 63 4.36 8.37 16.70
N TYR A 64 3.06 8.35 16.94
CA TYR A 64 2.20 7.16 16.82
C TYR A 64 1.12 7.38 15.77
N PHE A 65 0.77 6.31 15.07
CA PHE A 65 -0.17 6.35 13.96
C PHE A 65 -1.04 5.11 13.95
N PHE A 66 -2.31 5.30 13.62
CA PHE A 66 -3.19 4.20 13.23
C PHE A 66 -3.10 3.95 11.73
N THR A 67 -3.17 2.70 11.33
CA THR A 67 -3.37 2.26 9.95
C THR A 67 -4.74 1.64 9.81
N ASP A 68 -5.36 1.75 8.64
CA ASP A 68 -6.65 1.17 8.29
C ASP A 68 -6.47 0.38 6.98
N ASP A 69 -6.54 -0.96 7.05
CA ASP A 69 -6.33 -1.82 5.88
C ASP A 69 -7.48 -1.76 4.87
N MET A 70 -8.68 -1.34 5.29
CA MET A 70 -9.83 -1.21 4.39
C MET A 70 -9.67 0.01 3.49
N THR A 71 -9.16 1.11 4.04
CA THR A 71 -9.01 2.37 3.30
C THR A 71 -7.57 2.67 2.89
N TRP A 72 -6.61 1.81 3.23
CA TRP A 72 -5.17 2.00 2.99
C TRP A 72 -4.66 3.35 3.53
N SER A 73 -5.24 3.82 4.63
CA SER A 73 -4.97 5.16 5.17
C SER A 73 -4.14 5.11 6.44
N ILE A 74 -3.35 6.16 6.65
CA ILE A 74 -2.57 6.37 7.87
C ILE A 74 -3.09 7.61 8.60
N PHE A 75 -3.29 7.49 9.90
CA PHE A 75 -3.80 8.54 10.76
C PHE A 75 -2.79 8.83 11.88
N GLU A 76 -2.23 10.04 11.89
CA GLU A 76 -1.37 10.50 12.99
C GLU A 76 -2.20 10.72 14.25
N ILE A 77 -1.76 10.15 15.37
CA ILE A 77 -2.37 10.39 16.66
C ILE A 77 -1.84 11.73 17.20
N ILE A 78 -2.74 12.72 17.27
CA ILE A 78 -2.44 14.07 17.74
C ILE A 78 -2.53 14.15 19.26
N LYS A 79 -3.51 13.45 19.84
CA LYS A 79 -3.66 13.27 21.30
C LYS A 79 -4.32 11.92 21.61
N PRO A 80 -3.81 11.17 22.62
CA PRO A 80 -2.65 11.50 23.46
C PRO A 80 -1.31 11.29 22.73
N LYS A 81 -0.20 11.81 23.27
CA LYS A 81 1.11 11.81 22.58
C LYS A 81 2.03 10.66 23.00
N THR A 82 1.70 9.97 24.08
CA THR A 82 2.53 8.89 24.63
C THR A 82 1.85 7.54 24.41
N LEU A 83 2.64 6.48 24.20
CA LEU A 83 2.11 5.14 24.01
C LEU A 83 1.28 4.69 25.20
N ASP A 84 1.72 4.94 26.43
CA ASP A 84 1.03 4.47 27.62
C ASP A 84 -0.35 5.14 27.78
N GLU A 85 -0.49 6.42 27.42
CA GLU A 85 -1.80 7.10 27.40
C GLU A 85 -2.70 6.57 26.27
N ILE A 86 -2.13 6.27 25.09
CA ILE A 86 -2.86 5.66 23.97
C ILE A 86 -3.42 4.31 24.40
N LEU A 87 -2.56 3.44 24.93
CA LEU A 87 -2.94 2.11 25.41
C LEU A 87 -3.99 2.20 26.51
N LYS A 88 -3.83 3.12 27.48
CA LYS A 88 -4.83 3.34 28.52
C LYS A 88 -6.21 3.68 27.94
N MET A 89 -6.27 4.52 26.90
CA MET A 89 -7.54 4.84 26.25
C MET A 89 -8.14 3.63 25.52
N MET A 90 -7.30 2.78 24.92
CA MET A 90 -7.75 1.54 24.28
C MET A 90 -8.33 0.56 25.32
N PHE A 91 -7.63 0.33 26.44
CA PHE A 91 -8.11 -0.50 27.55
C PHE A 91 -9.44 0.00 28.14
N ASP A 92 -9.60 1.31 28.25
CA ASP A 92 -10.83 1.93 28.76
C ASP A 92 -12.01 1.86 27.75
N GLY A 93 -11.84 1.28 26.56
CA GLY A 93 -12.83 1.31 25.48
C GLY A 93 -13.09 2.71 24.93
N LYS A 94 -12.12 3.62 25.09
CA LYS A 94 -12.19 5.04 24.72
C LYS A 94 -11.38 5.35 23.46
N GLU A 95 -11.04 4.35 22.67
CA GLU A 95 -10.25 4.51 21.44
C GLU A 95 -10.85 5.56 20.49
N ARG A 96 -12.17 5.58 20.34
CA ARG A 96 -12.91 6.61 19.56
C ARG A 96 -12.68 8.07 20.01
N LEU A 97 -12.14 8.29 21.21
CA LEU A 97 -11.82 9.62 21.74
C LEU A 97 -10.38 10.04 21.42
N ILE A 98 -9.57 9.14 20.87
CA ILE A 98 -8.22 9.45 20.40
C ILE A 98 -8.34 10.41 19.21
N LYS A 99 -7.69 11.56 19.33
CA LYS A 99 -7.72 12.58 18.28
C LYS A 99 -6.68 12.25 17.24
N THR A 100 -7.12 12.05 16.02
CA THR A 100 -6.26 11.72 14.89
C THR A 100 -6.35 12.74 13.76
N LYS A 101 -5.36 12.72 12.88
CA LYS A 101 -5.35 13.44 11.60
C LYS A 101 -4.91 12.49 10.50
N ARG A 102 -5.70 12.37 9.44
CA ARG A 102 -5.30 11.60 8.25
C ARG A 102 -4.07 12.24 7.59
N LEU A 103 -3.08 11.42 7.25
CA LEU A 103 -1.94 11.84 6.45
C LEU A 103 -2.29 11.82 4.97
N GLU A 104 -1.81 12.82 4.25
CA GLU A 104 -1.92 12.85 2.79
C GLU A 104 -0.80 12.03 2.17
N GLU A 105 -1.14 11.21 1.18
CA GLU A 105 -0.16 10.53 0.35
C GLU A 105 0.36 11.50 -0.71
N VAL A 106 1.68 11.68 -0.75
CA VAL A 106 2.34 12.43 -1.81
C VAL A 106 3.15 11.46 -2.66
N MET A 107 2.91 11.47 -3.97
CA MET A 107 3.67 10.63 -4.90
C MET A 107 5.15 10.97 -4.79
N THR A 108 5.95 9.92 -4.59
CA THR A 108 7.40 10.04 -4.55
C THR A 108 7.97 10.13 -5.96
N LYS A 109 9.23 10.54 -6.09
CA LYS A 109 9.92 10.56 -7.39
C LYS A 109 9.98 9.15 -8.00
N GLU A 110 10.18 8.14 -7.15
CA GLU A 110 10.19 6.75 -7.58
C GLU A 110 8.83 6.28 -8.08
N ASP A 111 7.73 6.72 -7.44
CA ASP A 111 6.37 6.43 -7.92
C ASP A 111 6.12 6.99 -9.32
N LEU A 112 6.51 8.24 -9.56
CA LEU A 112 6.33 8.91 -10.84
C LEU A 112 7.14 8.23 -11.96
N GLU A 113 8.35 7.77 -11.64
CA GLU A 113 9.20 7.05 -12.59
C GLU A 113 8.65 5.64 -12.90
N GLU A 114 8.11 4.94 -11.91
CA GLU A 114 7.43 3.66 -12.09
C GLU A 114 6.19 3.80 -12.99
N GLU A 115 5.35 4.82 -12.73
CA GLU A 115 4.17 5.09 -13.54
C GLU A 115 4.54 5.46 -14.99
N LYS A 116 5.62 6.23 -15.17
CA LYS A 116 6.13 6.57 -16.50
C LYS A 116 6.56 5.32 -17.27
N LYS A 117 7.33 4.43 -16.64
CA LYS A 117 7.78 3.17 -17.25
C LYS A 117 6.62 2.26 -17.60
N GLU A 118 5.61 2.17 -16.73
CA GLU A 118 4.40 1.37 -17.00
C GLU A 118 3.63 1.92 -18.21
N LYS A 119 3.48 3.25 -18.31
CA LYS A 119 2.85 3.90 -19.46
C LYS A 119 3.63 3.63 -20.76
N GLU A 120 4.95 3.78 -20.73
CA GLU A 120 5.81 3.50 -21.88
C GLU A 120 5.70 2.03 -22.32
N ALA A 121 5.73 1.09 -21.38
CA ALA A 121 5.58 -0.34 -21.65
C ALA A 121 4.20 -0.69 -22.24
N ARG A 122 3.13 -0.06 -21.72
CA ARG A 122 1.77 -0.24 -22.23
C ARG A 122 1.63 0.30 -23.65
N LEU A 123 2.21 1.46 -23.94
CA LEU A 123 2.23 2.04 -25.28
C LEU A 123 3.03 1.18 -26.26
N ALA A 124 4.21 0.71 -25.85
CA ALA A 124 5.02 -0.20 -26.67
C ALA A 124 4.27 -1.51 -26.97
N SER A 125 3.55 -2.06 -26.00
CA SER A 125 2.72 -3.27 -26.19
C SER A 125 1.57 -3.03 -27.17
N LEU A 126 0.91 -1.85 -27.08
CA LEU A 126 -0.14 -1.46 -28.02
C LEU A 126 0.43 -1.28 -29.44
N GLU A 127 1.57 -0.61 -29.57
CA GLU A 127 2.23 -0.39 -30.85
C GLU A 127 2.66 -1.71 -31.50
N GLN A 128 3.20 -2.64 -30.71
CA GLN A 128 3.58 -3.97 -31.18
C GLN A 128 2.35 -4.76 -31.65
N ALA A 129 1.26 -4.77 -30.88
CA ALA A 129 0.00 -5.42 -31.29
C ALA A 129 -0.59 -4.81 -32.57
N MET A 130 -0.43 -3.51 -32.79
CA MET A 130 -0.84 -2.85 -34.04
C MET A 130 0.05 -3.23 -35.22
N LYS A 131 1.36 -3.42 -35.01
CA LYS A 131 2.29 -3.89 -36.05
C LYS A 131 2.00 -5.34 -36.43
N ASP A 132 1.74 -6.20 -35.44
CA ASP A 132 1.44 -7.61 -35.65
C ASP A 132 0.10 -7.84 -36.36
N ASN A 133 -0.87 -6.94 -36.14
CA ASN A 133 -2.16 -6.95 -36.85
C ASN A 133 -2.12 -6.30 -38.25
N ARG A 134 -0.98 -5.72 -38.67
CA ARG A 134 -0.83 -5.12 -40.00
C ARG A 134 -0.28 -6.18 -40.97
N ILE A 135 -1.19 -6.89 -41.65
CA ILE A 135 -0.89 -7.91 -42.67
C ILE A 135 0.12 -7.37 -43.72
N PRO A 136 1.24 -8.07 -44.00
CA PRO A 136 2.09 -7.75 -45.13
C PRO A 136 1.43 -8.19 -46.44
N GLY A 137 1.11 -7.21 -47.29
CA GLY A 137 0.92 -7.29 -48.74
C GLY A 137 0.38 -8.59 -49.37
N LEU A 138 -0.85 -8.52 -49.89
CA LEU A 138 -1.12 -9.02 -51.25
C LEU A 138 -1.09 -7.82 -52.21
N GLY A 139 0.13 -7.38 -52.52
CA GLY A 139 0.41 -6.54 -53.67
C GLY A 139 0.59 -7.41 -54.91
N GLY A 140 -0.28 -7.20 -55.90
CA GLY A 140 -0.02 -7.31 -57.34
C GLY A 140 0.65 -8.57 -57.90
N ASN A 141 -0.12 -9.36 -58.66
CA ASN A 141 0.39 -10.03 -59.86
C ASN A 141 -0.51 -9.67 -61.06
N ARG A 142 0.04 -8.86 -61.98
CA ARG A 142 -0.35 -8.86 -63.39
C ARG A 142 0.23 -10.12 -64.03
N LEU A 143 -0.61 -11.06 -64.42
CA LEU A 143 -0.41 -11.97 -65.55
C LEU A 143 -1.84 -12.26 -66.03
N GLY A 144 -2.30 -11.69 -67.13
CA GLY A 144 -1.99 -12.17 -68.47
C GLY A 144 -3.34 -12.56 -69.08
N GLY A 145 -3.73 -11.91 -70.16
CA GLY A 145 -4.99 -12.20 -70.83
C GLY A 145 -5.04 -13.66 -71.29
N ASN A 146 -6.23 -14.24 -71.24
CA ASN A 146 -6.63 -15.18 -72.26
C ASN A 146 -8.13 -15.08 -72.45
N VAL A 147 -8.48 -14.42 -73.55
CA VAL A 147 -9.73 -14.63 -74.26
C VAL A 147 -9.66 -16.05 -74.83
N SER A 148 -10.70 -16.85 -74.63
CA SER A 148 -10.96 -17.97 -75.54
C SER A 148 -12.46 -18.14 -75.74
N PRO A 149 -12.90 -18.38 -76.98
CA PRO A 149 -14.29 -18.34 -77.38
C PRO A 149 -14.94 -19.72 -77.25
N CYS A 150 -16.24 -19.73 -76.94
CA CYS A 150 -17.27 -20.59 -77.53
C CYS A 150 -18.63 -19.96 -77.19
#